data_AF-A0A2J5Q9Z0-F1
#
_entry.id   AF-A0A2J5Q9Z0-F1
#
_cell.length_a   1.000
_cell.length_b   1.000
_cell.length_c   1.000
_cell.angle_alpha   90.00
_cell.angle_beta   90.00
_cell.angle_gamma   90.00
#
_symmetry.space_group_name_H-M   'P 1'
#
loop_
_entity.id
_entity.type
_entity.pdbx_description
1 polymer ?
#
loop_
_entity_poly.entity_id
_entity_poly.type
_entity_poly.pdbx_seq_one_letter_code
_entity_poly.pdbx_strand_id
1 'polypeptide(L)'
;DNVRDKVKGLELGADDYLIKPFDFTELVARVRTLLRRARSQAATVCTIADLTVDMVRRTVIRSGKKIHLTGKEYVLLELLLQRTGEVLPRSLISSLVWNMNFDSDTNVIDVAVRRLRSKIDDDFEPKLIHTVRGAGYVLEIREE
;
A
#
# COMPACT_ATOMS: atom_id res chain seq x y z
N ASP A 1 15.12 48.43 12.21
CA ASP A 1 13.83 48.37 11.50
C ASP A 1 13.79 47.31 10.42
N ASN A 2 13.52 46.05 10.79
CA ASN A 2 13.44 44.94 9.85
C ASN A 2 12.23 44.02 10.14
N VAL A 3 11.12 44.64 10.54
CA VAL A 3 9.84 43.97 10.84
C VAL A 3 8.94 43.87 9.59
N ARG A 4 9.27 44.61 8.52
CA ARG A 4 8.43 44.69 7.31
C ARG A 4 8.61 43.55 6.30
N ASP A 5 9.64 42.71 6.44
CA ASP A 5 9.81 41.53 5.58
C ASP A 5 9.18 40.25 6.16
N LYS A 6 8.65 40.30 7.39
CA LYS A 6 8.04 39.13 8.06
C LYS A 6 6.62 38.81 7.61
N VAL A 7 5.92 39.70 6.91
CA VAL A 7 4.46 39.59 6.76
C VAL A 7 4.00 39.20 5.35
N LYS A 8 4.88 39.15 4.34
CA LYS A 8 4.45 38.88 2.95
C LYS A 8 4.52 37.42 2.51
N GLY A 9 5.06 36.52 3.34
CA GLY A 9 5.22 35.09 3.02
C GLY A 9 4.17 34.17 3.65
N LEU A 10 3.24 34.69 4.45
CA LEU A 10 2.27 33.90 5.23
C LEU A 10 0.87 33.78 4.60
N GLU A 11 0.64 34.37 3.41
CA GLU A 11 -0.67 34.33 2.73
C GLU A 11 -0.79 33.28 1.61
N LEU A 12 0.20 32.40 1.43
CA LEU A 12 0.19 31.37 0.39
C LEU A 12 0.47 29.96 0.95
N GLY A 13 -0.31 29.55 1.97
CA GLY A 13 -0.64 28.14 2.23
C GLY A 13 0.51 27.12 2.15
N ALA A 14 1.66 27.42 2.78
CA ALA A 14 2.76 26.48 2.91
C ALA A 14 2.76 25.92 4.35
N ASP A 15 2.52 24.61 4.48
CA ASP A 15 2.33 23.94 5.78
C ASP A 15 3.61 23.76 6.61
N ASP A 16 4.82 24.02 6.08
CA ASP A 16 6.01 24.09 6.94
C ASP A 16 7.22 24.71 6.21
N TYR A 17 7.89 25.66 6.87
CA TYR A 17 9.19 26.21 6.46
C TYR A 17 10.18 25.98 7.61
N LEU A 18 11.07 24.98 7.48
CA LEU A 18 12.06 24.67 8.52
C LEU A 18 13.46 25.20 8.11
N ILE A 19 13.93 26.20 8.84
CA ILE A 19 15.29 26.77 8.74
C ILE A 19 16.30 25.94 9.55
N LYS A 20 17.52 25.78 9.00
CA LYS A 20 18.66 25.04 9.60
C LYS A 20 19.23 25.76 10.85
N PRO A 21 19.89 25.04 11.79
CA PRO A 21 20.22 23.61 11.79
C PRO A 21 19.23 22.77 12.61
N PHE A 22 18.82 21.62 12.10
CA PHE A 22 18.00 20.63 12.80
C PHE A 22 18.76 19.30 12.92
N ASP A 23 18.60 18.62 14.06
CA ASP A 23 19.19 17.30 14.30
C ASP A 23 18.42 16.24 13.50
N PHE A 24 19.10 15.62 12.52
CA PHE A 24 18.54 14.61 11.63
C PHE A 24 17.92 13.42 12.40
N THR A 25 18.36 13.20 13.64
CA THR A 25 17.88 12.13 14.53
C THR A 25 16.44 12.36 14.99
N GLU A 26 16.03 13.60 15.24
CA GLU A 26 14.68 13.93 15.71
C GLU A 26 13.64 13.78 14.59
N LEU A 27 14.00 14.17 13.36
CA LEU A 27 13.16 14.02 12.19
C LEU A 27 12.85 12.53 11.93
N VAL A 28 13.87 11.67 11.97
CA VAL A 28 13.68 10.22 11.82
C VAL A 28 12.84 9.64 12.96
N ALA A 29 13.02 10.12 14.19
CA ALA A 29 12.25 9.67 15.34
C ALA A 29 10.76 10.06 15.25
N ARG A 30 10.44 11.29 14.81
CA ARG A 30 9.04 11.74 14.59
C ARG A 30 8.39 10.99 13.45
N VAL A 31 9.09 10.81 12.32
CA VAL A 31 8.59 10.01 11.19
C VAL A 31 8.31 8.58 11.62
N ARG A 32 9.23 7.92 12.35
CA ARG A 32 9.00 6.56 12.89
C ARG A 32 7.83 6.51 13.86
N THR A 33 7.65 7.53 14.70
CA THR A 33 6.56 7.58 15.69
C THR A 33 5.20 7.76 15.01
N LEU A 34 5.11 8.61 13.98
CA LEU A 34 3.90 8.80 13.18
C LEU A 34 3.56 7.55 12.36
N LEU A 35 4.54 6.92 11.71
CA LEU A 35 4.36 5.65 10.99
C LEU A 35 3.92 4.52 11.93
N ARG A 36 4.43 4.48 13.17
CA ARG A 36 4.01 3.50 14.18
C ARG A 36 2.55 3.71 14.60
N ARG A 37 2.12 4.96 14.83
CA ARG A 37 0.73 5.29 15.18
C ARG A 37 -0.23 4.96 14.04
N ALA A 38 0.13 5.24 12.79
CA ALA A 38 -0.67 4.89 11.63
C ALA A 38 -0.86 3.37 11.48
N ARG A 39 0.16 2.56 11.80
CA ARG A 39 0.06 1.09 11.78
C ARG A 39 -0.82 0.52 12.90
N SER A 40 -0.92 1.16 14.05
CA SER A 40 -1.72 0.68 15.18
C SER A 40 -3.24 0.82 14.98
N GLN A 41 -3.68 1.55 13.96
CA GLN A 41 -5.11 1.75 13.64
C GLN A 41 -5.58 0.90 12.46
N ALA A 42 -4.67 0.21 11.76
CA ALA A 42 -5.04 -0.78 10.76
C ALA A 42 -5.64 -2.00 11.47
N ALA A 43 -6.85 -2.41 11.09
CA ALA A 43 -7.48 -3.60 11.63
C ALA A 43 -6.51 -4.79 11.52
N THR A 44 -6.22 -5.43 12.65
CA THR A 44 -5.34 -6.62 12.73
C THR A 44 -5.80 -7.73 11.78
N VAL A 45 -7.10 -7.78 11.50
CA VAL A 45 -7.72 -8.68 10.54
C VAL A 45 -8.50 -7.84 9.54
N CYS A 46 -8.25 -8.04 8.24
CA CYS A 46 -8.96 -7.42 7.14
C CYS A 46 -9.82 -8.49 6.44
N THR A 47 -11.09 -8.19 6.21
CA THR A 47 -12.02 -9.10 5.54
C THR A 47 -12.66 -8.38 4.35
N ILE A 48 -12.64 -9.03 3.19
CA ILE A 48 -13.31 -8.57 1.97
C ILE A 48 -14.00 -9.77 1.32
N ALA A 49 -15.32 -9.71 1.18
CA ALA A 49 -16.15 -10.86 0.83
C ALA A 49 -15.80 -12.08 1.72
N ASP A 50 -15.43 -13.20 1.11
CA ASP A 50 -14.99 -14.44 1.76
C ASP A 50 -13.46 -14.55 1.94
N LEU A 51 -12.69 -13.49 1.63
CA LEU A 51 -11.25 -13.40 1.92
C LEU A 51 -11.04 -12.74 3.28
N THR A 52 -10.30 -13.41 4.16
CA THR A 52 -9.89 -12.91 5.49
C THR A 52 -8.38 -12.99 5.62
N VAL A 53 -7.74 -11.89 5.97
CA VAL A 53 -6.29 -11.78 6.15
C VAL A 53 -5.99 -11.24 7.53
N ASP A 54 -5.27 -12.03 8.32
CA ASP A 54 -4.71 -11.60 9.60
C ASP A 54 -3.30 -11.04 9.36
N MET A 55 -3.14 -9.73 9.55
CA MET A 55 -1.89 -9.01 9.31
C MET A 55 -0.82 -9.29 10.37
N VAL A 56 -1.22 -9.71 11.57
CA VAL A 56 -0.30 -10.05 12.67
C VAL A 56 0.21 -11.47 12.52
N ARG A 57 -0.69 -12.42 12.25
CA ARG A 57 -0.34 -13.83 12.04
C ARG A 57 0.16 -14.12 10.63
N ARG A 58 0.02 -13.16 9.70
CA ARG A 58 0.29 -13.33 8.27
C ARG A 58 -0.43 -14.55 7.69
N THR A 59 -1.68 -14.74 8.07
CA THR A 59 -2.51 -15.86 7.60
C THR A 59 -3.61 -15.38 6.69
N VAL A 60 -3.76 -16.06 5.56
CA VAL A 60 -4.78 -15.77 4.55
C VAL A 60 -5.75 -16.95 4.49
N ILE A 61 -7.05 -16.65 4.56
CA ILE A 61 -8.14 -17.62 4.50
C ILE A 61 -9.14 -17.12 3.47
N ARG A 62 -9.56 -18.00 2.55
CA ARG A 62 -10.56 -17.71 1.52
C ARG A 62 -11.63 -18.78 1.55
N SER A 63 -12.90 -18.41 1.67
CA SER A 63 -14.02 -19.38 1.78
C SER A 63 -13.75 -20.47 2.83
N GLY A 64 -13.15 -20.10 3.97
CA GLY A 64 -12.77 -21.03 5.04
C GLY A 64 -11.53 -21.91 4.77
N LYS A 65 -10.93 -21.85 3.58
CA LYS A 65 -9.69 -22.57 3.23
C LYS A 65 -8.47 -21.70 3.50
N LYS A 66 -7.49 -22.23 4.21
CA LYS A 66 -6.21 -21.55 4.44
C LYS A 66 -5.37 -21.58 3.17
N ILE A 67 -4.93 -20.40 2.72
CA ILE A 67 -4.08 -20.26 1.53
C ILE A 67 -2.66 -19.95 1.96
N HIS A 68 -1.69 -20.65 1.38
CA HIS A 68 -0.28 -20.39 1.60
C HIS A 68 0.29 -19.48 0.51
N LEU A 69 0.71 -18.28 0.91
CA LEU A 69 1.37 -17.31 0.04
C LEU A 69 2.86 -17.24 0.36
N THR A 70 3.66 -17.03 -0.67
CA THR A 70 5.07 -16.65 -0.53
C THR A 70 5.17 -15.23 0.04
N GLY A 71 6.34 -14.86 0.57
CA GLY A 71 6.54 -13.53 1.17
C GLY A 71 6.20 -12.38 0.21
N LYS A 72 6.52 -12.50 -1.08
CA LYS A 72 6.22 -11.47 -2.09
C LYS A 72 4.74 -11.41 -2.44
N GLU A 73 4.08 -12.55 -2.59
CA GLU A 73 2.63 -12.62 -2.82
C GLU A 73 1.85 -12.04 -1.63
N TYR A 74 2.28 -12.31 -0.40
CA TYR A 74 1.67 -11.75 0.79
C TYR A 74 1.81 -10.23 0.83
N VAL A 75 3.01 -9.69 0.59
CA VAL A 75 3.24 -8.23 0.59
C VAL A 75 2.43 -7.54 -0.51
N LEU A 76 2.30 -8.16 -1.69
CA LEU A 76 1.43 -7.67 -2.75
C LEU A 76 -0.04 -7.63 -2.33
N LEU A 77 -0.55 -8.71 -1.71
CA LEU A 77 -1.92 -8.77 -1.22
C LEU A 77 -2.17 -7.77 -0.09
N GLU A 78 -1.23 -7.63 0.84
CA GLU A 78 -1.28 -6.67 1.94
C GLU A 78 -1.38 -5.23 1.40
N LEU A 79 -0.56 -4.89 0.41
CA LEU A 79 -0.59 -3.58 -0.24
C LEU A 79 -1.95 -3.30 -0.90
N LEU A 80 -2.52 -4.28 -1.60
CA LEU A 80 -3.83 -4.19 -2.23
C LEU A 80 -4.96 -4.04 -1.18
N LEU A 81 -4.90 -4.79 -0.07
CA LEU A 81 -5.88 -4.72 1.01
C LEU A 81 -5.86 -3.37 1.73
N GLN A 82 -4.66 -2.83 1.98
CA GLN A 82 -4.52 -1.51 2.62
C GLN A 82 -5.13 -0.39 1.77
N ARG A 83 -5.24 -0.59 0.45
CA ARG A 83 -5.78 0.35 -0.53
C ARG A 83 -6.95 -0.26 -1.30
N THR A 84 -7.81 -0.98 -0.59
CA THR A 84 -9.02 -1.60 -1.19
C THR A 84 -9.85 -0.53 -1.91
N GLY A 85 -10.26 -0.83 -3.15
CA GLY A 85 -10.99 0.09 -4.04
C GLY A 85 -10.13 1.15 -4.76
N GLU A 86 -8.84 1.27 -4.44
CA GLU A 86 -7.92 2.18 -5.14
C GLU A 86 -7.19 1.45 -6.28
N VAL A 87 -7.08 2.09 -7.44
CA VAL A 87 -6.28 1.57 -8.55
C VAL A 87 -4.80 1.83 -8.28
N LEU A 88 -4.06 0.77 -7.99
CA LEU A 88 -2.63 0.84 -7.73
C LEU A 88 -1.81 0.73 -9.02
N PRO A 89 -0.99 1.74 -9.36
CA PRO A 89 -0.16 1.68 -10.54
C PRO A 89 0.98 0.68 -10.39
N ARG A 90 1.39 0.09 -11.53
CA ARG A 90 2.48 -0.91 -11.58
C ARG A 90 3.79 -0.37 -11.00
N SER A 91 4.12 0.89 -11.24
CA SER A 91 5.30 1.55 -10.68
C SER A 91 5.29 1.60 -9.15
N LEU A 92 4.14 1.89 -8.55
CA LEU A 92 3.98 1.91 -7.10
C LEU A 92 4.12 0.50 -6.51
N ILE A 93 3.48 -0.50 -7.12
CA ILE A 93 3.60 -1.90 -6.69
C ILE A 93 5.06 -2.37 -6.79
N SER A 94 5.77 -2.03 -7.87
CA SER A 94 7.19 -2.37 -8.05
C SER A 94 8.05 -1.79 -6.92
N SER A 95 7.87 -0.50 -6.66
CA SER A 95 8.64 0.23 -5.66
C SER A 95 8.39 -0.34 -4.26
N LEU A 96 7.14 -0.57 -3.87
CA LEU A 96 6.80 -0.98 -2.51
C LEU A 96 7.04 -2.46 -2.22
N VAL A 97 6.84 -3.34 -3.20
CA VAL A 97 6.98 -4.80 -2.99
C VAL A 97 8.39 -5.29 -3.32
N TRP A 98 9.05 -4.69 -4.31
CA TRP A 98 10.38 -5.11 -4.78
C TRP A 98 11.51 -4.11 -4.50
N ASN A 99 11.25 -2.91 -3.96
CA ASN A 99 12.26 -1.86 -3.76
C ASN A 99 13.04 -1.54 -5.05
N MET A 100 12.40 -1.71 -6.21
CA MET A 100 13.01 -1.47 -7.51
C MET A 100 12.74 -0.02 -7.91
N ASN A 101 13.83 0.73 -8.11
CA ASN A 101 13.77 2.00 -8.82
C ASN A 101 13.66 1.65 -10.31
N PHE A 102 12.58 2.14 -10.91
CA PHE A 102 12.08 1.77 -12.23
C PHE A 102 13.17 1.77 -13.31
N ASP A 103 13.38 0.60 -13.96
CA ASP A 103 13.79 0.47 -15.39
C ASP A 103 13.90 -0.98 -15.90
N SER A 104 13.79 -1.99 -15.03
CA SER A 104 13.81 -3.39 -15.47
C SER A 104 12.71 -4.20 -14.78
N ASP A 105 11.95 -4.95 -15.57
CA ASP A 105 11.03 -6.03 -15.15
C ASP A 105 9.55 -5.71 -14.84
N THR A 106 8.88 -4.94 -15.70
CA THR A 106 7.40 -4.78 -15.67
C THR A 106 6.65 -6.13 -15.65
N ASN A 107 7.24 -7.18 -16.23
CA ASN A 107 6.64 -8.52 -16.30
C ASN A 107 6.58 -9.24 -14.94
N VAL A 108 7.46 -8.90 -13.98
CA VAL A 108 7.50 -9.60 -12.68
C VAL A 108 6.22 -9.35 -11.88
N ILE A 109 5.66 -8.15 -11.97
CA ILE A 109 4.40 -7.79 -11.30
C ILE A 109 3.26 -8.57 -11.91
N ASP A 110 3.16 -8.60 -13.24
CA ASP A 110 2.10 -9.31 -13.94
C ASP A 110 2.13 -10.81 -13.61
N VAL A 111 3.33 -11.42 -13.53
CA VAL A 111 3.52 -12.81 -13.10
C VAL A 111 3.13 -13.00 -11.62
N ALA A 112 3.52 -12.08 -10.73
CA ALA A 112 3.17 -12.16 -9.32
C ALA A 112 1.66 -12.03 -9.08
N VAL A 113 0.99 -11.10 -9.77
CA VAL A 113 -0.47 -10.96 -9.72
C VAL A 113 -1.15 -12.21 -10.27
N ARG A 114 -0.65 -12.78 -11.37
CA ARG A 114 -1.19 -14.03 -11.92
C ARG A 114 -1.06 -15.20 -10.93
N ARG A 115 0.09 -15.33 -10.26
CA ARG A 115 0.30 -16.37 -9.25
C ARG A 115 -0.58 -16.15 -8.02
N LEU A 116 -0.77 -14.90 -7.60
CA LEU A 116 -1.66 -14.54 -6.51
C LEU A 116 -3.11 -14.92 -6.87
N ARG A 117 -3.59 -14.54 -8.05
CA ARG A 117 -4.94 -14.88 -8.57
C ARG A 117 -5.17 -16.38 -8.62
N SER A 118 -4.21 -17.14 -9.14
CA SER A 118 -4.29 -18.62 -9.16
C SER A 118 -4.48 -19.25 -7.78
N LYS A 119 -4.13 -18.55 -6.69
CA LYS A 119 -4.31 -19.04 -5.33
C LYS A 119 -5.58 -18.52 -4.66
N ILE A 120 -5.99 -17.28 -4.93
CA ILE A 120 -7.05 -16.59 -4.17
C ILE A 120 -8.33 -16.31 -4.95
N ASP A 121 -8.26 -16.23 -6.28
CA ASP A 121 -9.36 -15.79 -7.16
C ASP A 121 -9.78 -16.87 -8.17
N ASP A 122 -8.86 -17.62 -8.78
CA ASP A 122 -9.21 -18.49 -9.93
C ASP A 122 -10.21 -19.60 -9.54
N ASP A 123 -10.14 -20.13 -8.32
CA ASP A 123 -11.02 -21.18 -7.78
C ASP A 123 -12.15 -20.63 -6.88
N PHE A 124 -12.32 -19.31 -6.79
CA PHE A 124 -13.22 -18.67 -5.82
C PHE A 124 -14.04 -17.54 -6.45
N GLU A 125 -15.33 -17.50 -6.12
CA GLU A 125 -16.21 -16.39 -6.49
C GLU A 125 -16.63 -15.61 -5.23
N PRO A 126 -16.69 -14.27 -5.28
CA PRO A 126 -16.45 -13.39 -6.42
C PRO A 126 -14.94 -13.10 -6.63
N LYS A 127 -14.52 -12.83 -7.88
CA LYS A 127 -13.13 -12.41 -8.16
C LYS A 127 -12.87 -11.06 -7.51
N LEU A 128 -11.76 -10.92 -6.78
CA LEU A 128 -11.43 -9.70 -6.04
C LEU A 128 -10.37 -8.84 -6.73
N ILE A 129 -9.38 -9.45 -7.39
CA ILE A 129 -8.30 -8.70 -8.05
C ILE A 129 -8.69 -8.40 -9.49
N HIS A 130 -8.91 -7.13 -9.80
CA HIS A 130 -9.22 -6.68 -11.16
C HIS A 130 -8.04 -5.94 -11.81
N THR A 131 -7.90 -6.11 -13.12
CA THR A 131 -6.91 -5.38 -13.91
C THR A 131 -7.56 -4.16 -14.55
N VAL A 132 -7.01 -2.98 -14.27
CA VAL A 132 -7.38 -1.73 -14.96
C VAL A 132 -6.35 -1.46 -16.04
N ARG A 133 -6.76 -1.59 -17.31
CA ARG A 133 -5.85 -1.41 -18.46
C ARG A 133 -5.25 -0.01 -18.44
N GLY A 134 -3.94 0.09 -18.68
CA GLY A 134 -3.19 1.35 -18.66
C GLY A 134 -2.92 1.94 -17.27
N ALA A 135 -3.72 1.60 -16.25
CA ALA A 135 -3.57 2.15 -14.90
C ALA A 135 -2.86 1.18 -13.94
N GLY A 136 -3.30 -0.07 -13.83
CA GLY A 136 -2.73 -1.01 -12.86
C GLY A 136 -3.69 -2.08 -12.36
N TYR A 137 -3.73 -2.28 -11.04
CA TYR A 137 -4.51 -3.33 -10.37
C TYR A 137 -5.34 -2.74 -9.24
N VAL A 138 -6.52 -3.28 -9.02
CA VAL A 138 -7.42 -2.90 -7.92
C VAL A 138 -7.93 -4.16 -7.23
N LEU A 139 -8.09 -4.07 -5.92
CA LEU A 139 -8.78 -5.08 -5.12
C LEU A 139 -10.13 -4.50 -4.70
N GLU A 140 -11.22 -5.05 -5.22
CA GLU A 140 -12.57 -4.60 -4.90
C GLU A 140 -13.58 -5.73 -5.15
N ILE A 141 -14.77 -5.58 -4.59
CA ILE A 141 -15.89 -6.47 -4.89
C ILE A 141 -16.63 -5.85 -6.07
N ARG A 142 -16.73 -6.58 -7.18
CA ARG A 142 -17.64 -6.23 -8.29
C ARG A 142 -18.82 -7.17 -8.27
N GLU A 143 -20.01 -6.60 -8.25
CA GLU A 143 -21.22 -7.33 -8.64
C GLU A 143 -21.16 -7.42 -10.17
N GLU A 144 -21.02 -8.64 -10.70
CA GLU A 144 -21.23 -8.93 -12.13
C GLU A 144 -22.73 -9.14 -12.40
#